data_AF-A0A124F483-F1
#
_entry.id   AF-A0A124F483-F1
#
_cell.length_a   1.000
_cell.length_b   1.000
_cell.length_c   1.000
_cell.angle_alpha   90.00
_cell.angle_beta   90.00
_cell.angle_gamma   90.00
#
_symmetry.space_group_name_H-M   'P 1'
#
loop_
_entity.id
_entity.type
_entity.pdbx_description
1 polymer ?
#
loop_
_entity_poly.entity_id
_entity_poly.type
_entity_poly.pdbx_seq_one_letter_code
_entity_poly.pdbx_strand_id
1 'polypeptide(L)'
;MSIQRITNIGLIVILLFAGWKFYCWKHPNFPTRFSENTINFQEKETELNELVLLVLREINGKEISNEILNLNKMSPLLKEKMEHLGFYRITFSDISNPCASKRIISFEVFEDWNIDTLNKVEVVYSPCDIETKKGYHWFDGRHIDVWGQGNNWKIISDTDSI
;
A
#
# COMPACT_ATOMS: atom_id res chain seq x y z
N MET A 1 -22.46 -14.12 45.67
CA MET A 1 -23.07 -13.77 44.35
C MET A 1 -22.99 -15.02 43.47
N SER A 2 -24.11 -15.56 43.01
CA SER A 2 -24.16 -16.92 42.43
C SER A 2 -23.35 -17.01 41.13
N ILE A 3 -22.66 -18.14 40.93
CA ILE A 3 -21.81 -18.44 39.76
C ILE A 3 -22.55 -18.17 38.44
N GLN A 4 -23.87 -18.43 38.40
CA GLN A 4 -24.76 -18.11 37.27
C GLN A 4 -24.78 -16.63 36.87
N ARG A 5 -24.67 -15.69 37.81
CA ARG A 5 -24.64 -14.25 37.48
C ARG A 5 -23.32 -13.86 36.82
N ILE A 6 -22.22 -14.50 37.20
CA ILE A 6 -20.89 -14.23 36.64
C ILE A 6 -20.78 -14.78 35.22
N THR A 7 -21.29 -16.00 34.97
CA THR A 7 -21.33 -16.57 33.61
C THR A 7 -22.22 -15.78 32.67
N ASN A 8 -23.39 -15.30 33.12
CA ASN A 8 -24.28 -14.48 32.29
C ASN A 8 -23.63 -13.14 31.89
N ILE A 9 -22.90 -12.50 32.81
CA ILE A 9 -22.17 -11.26 32.50
C ILE A 9 -21.05 -11.52 31.48
N GLY A 10 -20.27 -12.59 31.67
CA GLY A 10 -19.22 -12.97 30.72
C GLY A 10 -19.76 -13.21 29.30
N LEU A 11 -20.91 -13.88 29.19
CA LEU A 11 -21.56 -14.17 27.91
C LEU A 11 -22.06 -12.90 27.21
N ILE A 12 -22.60 -11.94 27.97
CA ILE A 12 -23.00 -10.62 27.44
C ILE A 12 -21.77 -9.86 26.92
N VAL A 13 -20.65 -9.87 27.65
CA VAL A 13 -19.41 -9.21 27.20
C VAL A 13 -18.89 -9.84 25.90
N ILE A 14 -18.89 -11.16 25.79
CA ILE A 14 -18.48 -11.86 24.56
C ILE A 14 -19.39 -11.50 23.39
N LEU A 15 -20.72 -11.48 23.60
CA LEU A 15 -21.68 -11.11 22.56
C LEU A 15 -21.55 -9.65 22.13
N LEU A 16 -21.30 -8.73 23.07
CA LEU A 16 -21.03 -7.33 22.76
C LEU A 16 -19.72 -7.18 21.97
N PHE A 17 -18.68 -7.93 22.33
CA PHE A 17 -17.41 -7.90 21.62
C PHE A 17 -17.51 -8.48 20.21
N ALA A 18 -18.23 -9.60 20.05
CA ALA A 18 -18.52 -10.21 18.76
C ALA A 18 -19.41 -9.30 17.89
N GLY A 19 -20.44 -8.68 18.49
CA GLY A 19 -21.31 -7.72 17.82
C GLY A 19 -20.58 -6.47 17.36
N TRP A 20 -19.68 -5.93 18.20
CA TRP A 20 -18.79 -4.83 17.81
C TRP A 20 -17.91 -5.24 16.63
N LYS A 21 -17.20 -6.37 16.73
CA LYS A 21 -16.34 -6.85 15.64
C LYS A 21 -17.13 -7.04 14.33
N PHE A 22 -18.33 -7.59 14.41
CA PHE A 22 -19.22 -7.75 13.25
C PHE A 22 -19.69 -6.41 12.68
N TYR A 23 -20.01 -5.42 13.53
CA TYR A 23 -20.38 -4.07 13.10
C TYR A 23 -19.23 -3.36 12.40
N CYS A 24 -18.01 -3.39 12.95
CA CYS A 24 -16.81 -2.84 12.32
C CYS A 24 -16.47 -3.54 10.99
N TRP A 25 -16.79 -4.82 10.86
CA TRP A 25 -16.62 -5.55 9.60
C TRP A 25 -17.62 -5.08 8.54
N LYS A 26 -18.87 -4.78 8.92
CA LYS A 26 -19.91 -4.27 8.02
C LYS A 26 -19.82 -2.77 7.72
N HIS A 27 -19.17 -1.99 8.60
CA HIS A 27 -18.96 -0.56 8.44
C HIS A 27 -17.45 -0.22 8.57
N PRO A 28 -16.65 -0.50 7.53
CA PRO A 28 -15.27 -0.04 7.47
C PRO A 28 -15.17 1.45 7.75
N ASN A 29 -14.34 1.85 8.71
CA ASN A 29 -13.92 3.25 8.79
C ASN A 29 -12.86 3.48 7.72
N PHE A 30 -13.30 3.68 6.48
CA PHE A 30 -12.45 3.87 5.30
C PHE A 30 -11.36 4.94 5.53
N PRO A 31 -11.66 6.14 6.09
CA PRO A 31 -10.62 7.12 6.44
C PRO A 31 -9.49 6.56 7.32
N THR A 32 -9.82 5.77 8.34
CA THR A 32 -8.80 5.17 9.21
C THR A 32 -7.99 4.12 8.45
N ARG A 33 -8.65 3.27 7.64
CA ARG A 33 -7.99 2.20 6.87
C ARG A 33 -6.92 2.74 5.91
N PHE A 34 -7.23 3.81 5.19
CA PHE A 34 -6.28 4.41 4.24
C PHE A 34 -5.18 5.23 4.93
N SER A 35 -5.48 5.82 6.10
CA SER A 35 -4.49 6.59 6.87
C SER A 35 -3.36 5.72 7.44
N GLU A 36 -3.60 4.45 7.74
CA GLU A 36 -2.56 3.53 8.27
C GLU A 36 -1.41 3.34 7.27
N ASN A 37 -1.71 3.18 5.97
CA ASN A 37 -0.67 3.07 4.94
C ASN A 37 0.14 4.37 4.78
N THR A 38 -0.47 5.52 5.04
CA THR A 38 0.24 6.81 5.04
C THR A 38 1.24 6.90 6.19
N ILE A 39 0.90 6.37 7.37
CA ILE A 39 1.83 6.30 8.51
C ILE A 39 2.97 5.34 8.19
N ASN A 40 2.66 4.12 7.73
CA ASN A 40 3.68 3.13 7.35
C ASN A 40 4.64 3.68 6.28
N PHE A 41 4.14 4.46 5.32
CA PHE A 41 4.97 5.12 4.32
C PHE A 41 5.97 6.09 4.96
N GLN A 42 5.52 6.93 5.90
CA GLN A 42 6.39 7.92 6.55
C GLN A 42 7.54 7.27 7.34
N GLU A 43 7.27 6.13 7.98
CA GLU A 43 8.29 5.37 8.70
C GLU A 43 9.32 4.73 7.76
N LYS A 44 8.92 4.39 6.53
CA LYS A 44 9.76 3.71 5.53
C LYS A 44 10.32 4.63 4.43
N GLU A 45 10.03 5.94 4.46
CA GLU A 45 10.29 6.87 3.34
C GLU A 45 11.76 6.86 2.88
N THR A 46 12.71 6.85 3.80
CA THR A 46 14.15 6.81 3.45
C THR A 46 14.50 5.52 2.69
N GLU A 47 14.01 4.38 3.16
CA GLU A 47 14.28 3.09 2.54
C GLU A 47 13.58 2.92 1.19
N LEU A 48 12.39 3.51 1.03
CA LEU A 48 11.68 3.57 -0.24
C LEU A 48 12.46 4.39 -1.29
N ASN A 49 13.05 5.51 -0.87
CA ASN A 49 13.90 6.30 -1.75
C ASN A 49 15.17 5.54 -2.16
N GLU A 50 15.79 4.79 -1.25
CA GLU A 50 16.90 3.89 -1.58
C GLU A 50 16.48 2.78 -2.55
N LEU A 51 15.31 2.19 -2.34
CA LEU A 51 14.75 1.16 -3.20
C LEU A 51 14.60 1.66 -4.64
N VAL A 52 14.09 2.88 -4.85
CA VAL A 52 13.99 3.49 -6.19
C VAL A 52 15.37 3.57 -6.85
N LEU A 53 16.42 3.96 -6.13
CA LEU A 53 17.78 4.02 -6.69
C LEU A 53 18.31 2.63 -7.07
N LEU A 54 18.02 1.61 -6.26
CA LEU A 54 18.37 0.22 -6.58
C LEU A 54 17.65 -0.27 -7.84
N VAL A 55 16.34 -0.01 -7.93
CA VAL A 55 15.53 -0.36 -9.10
C VAL A 55 16.05 0.33 -10.35
N LEU A 56 16.30 1.64 -10.30
CA LEU A 56 16.83 2.39 -11.44
C LEU A 56 18.20 1.87 -11.89
N ARG A 57 19.04 1.41 -10.95
CA ARG A 57 20.33 0.78 -11.26
C ARG A 57 20.16 -0.58 -11.93
N GLU A 58 19.26 -1.42 -11.41
CA GLU A 58 18.96 -2.76 -11.92
C GLU A 58 18.50 -2.75 -13.39
N ILE A 59 17.74 -1.71 -13.75
CA ILE A 59 17.15 -1.56 -15.09
C ILE A 59 17.99 -0.68 -16.03
N ASN A 60 19.08 -0.09 -15.56
CA ASN A 60 19.89 0.82 -16.36
C ASN A 60 20.47 0.10 -17.58
N GLY A 61 20.28 0.67 -18.78
CA GLY A 61 20.72 0.08 -20.04
C GLY A 61 19.87 -1.10 -20.54
N LYS A 62 18.77 -1.44 -19.86
CA LYS A 62 17.79 -2.42 -20.34
C LYS A 62 16.62 -1.70 -21.01
N GLU A 63 16.16 -2.23 -22.14
CA GLU A 63 14.91 -1.79 -22.76
C GLU A 63 13.74 -2.42 -22.02
N ILE A 64 13.26 -1.73 -20.99
CA ILE A 64 12.09 -2.13 -20.21
C ILE A 64 10.93 -1.24 -20.62
N SER A 65 9.90 -1.80 -21.27
CA SER A 65 8.63 -1.12 -21.48
C SER A 65 7.51 -2.03 -20.98
N ASN A 66 6.68 -1.51 -20.07
CA ASN A 66 5.54 -2.24 -19.51
C ASN A 66 5.87 -3.64 -18.95
N GLU A 67 7.07 -3.80 -18.37
CA GLU A 67 7.51 -5.07 -17.82
C GLU A 67 7.09 -5.21 -16.35
N ILE A 68 6.69 -6.44 -16.00
CA ILE A 68 6.45 -6.84 -14.62
C ILE A 68 7.66 -7.64 -14.15
N LEU A 69 8.37 -7.12 -13.14
CA LEU A 69 9.43 -7.82 -12.44
C LEU A 69 8.87 -8.43 -11.16
N ASN A 70 8.82 -9.77 -11.12
CA ASN A 70 8.59 -10.52 -9.88
C ASN A 70 9.92 -10.73 -9.15
N LEU A 71 9.89 -10.95 -7.83
CA LEU A 71 11.08 -11.15 -6.98
C LEU A 71 12.13 -12.10 -7.57
N ASN A 72 11.69 -13.21 -8.18
CA ASN A 72 12.60 -14.24 -8.73
C ASN A 72 13.44 -13.78 -9.93
N LYS A 73 13.12 -12.63 -10.53
CA LYS A 73 13.85 -12.06 -11.67
C LYS A 73 14.77 -10.89 -11.27
N MET A 74 14.85 -10.57 -9.98
CA MET A 74 15.63 -9.45 -9.46
C MET A 74 16.97 -9.91 -8.92
N SER A 75 17.96 -9.01 -8.90
CA SER A 75 19.22 -9.24 -8.19
C SER A 75 18.98 -9.53 -6.69
N PRO A 76 19.84 -10.31 -6.03
CA PRO A 76 19.66 -10.68 -4.62
C PRO A 76 19.47 -9.47 -3.70
N LEU A 77 20.24 -8.40 -3.91
CA LEU A 77 20.14 -7.18 -3.12
C LEU A 77 18.79 -6.47 -3.29
N LEU A 78 18.29 -6.36 -4.53
CA LEU A 78 16.99 -5.74 -4.78
C LEU A 78 15.86 -6.60 -4.22
N LYS A 79 15.96 -7.93 -4.39
CA LYS A 79 15.01 -8.88 -3.84
C LYS A 79 14.91 -8.77 -2.32
N GLU A 80 16.04 -8.77 -1.62
CA GLU A 80 16.09 -8.65 -0.16
C GLU A 80 15.44 -7.34 0.32
N LYS A 81 15.75 -6.20 -0.33
CA LYS A 81 15.15 -4.90 0.03
C LYS A 81 13.65 -4.85 -0.26
N MET A 82 13.21 -5.48 -1.35
CA MET A 82 11.79 -5.60 -1.70
C MET A 82 11.01 -6.42 -0.66
N GLU A 83 11.52 -7.61 -0.31
CA GLU A 83 10.95 -8.48 0.71
C GLU A 83 10.91 -7.76 2.07
N HIS A 84 12.01 -7.12 2.47
CA HIS A 84 12.08 -6.36 3.73
C HIS A 84 11.03 -5.24 3.85
N LEU A 85 10.66 -4.61 2.73
CA LEU A 85 9.68 -3.53 2.68
C LEU A 85 8.24 -4.03 2.44
N GLY A 86 8.05 -5.34 2.28
CA GLY A 86 6.75 -5.98 2.09
C GLY A 86 6.24 -5.93 0.65
N PHE A 87 7.13 -5.87 -0.35
CA PHE A 87 6.79 -5.85 -1.77
C PHE A 87 7.17 -7.15 -2.49
N TYR A 88 6.33 -7.60 -3.42
CA TYR A 88 6.56 -8.85 -4.17
C TYR A 88 6.67 -8.67 -5.68
N ARG A 89 6.32 -7.48 -6.18
CA ARG A 89 6.29 -7.18 -7.61
C ARG A 89 6.52 -5.70 -7.87
N ILE A 90 7.22 -5.43 -8.97
CA ILE A 90 7.40 -4.09 -9.53
C ILE A 90 6.82 -4.06 -10.94
N THR A 91 6.05 -3.01 -11.23
CA THR A 91 5.57 -2.72 -12.58
C THR A 91 6.12 -1.37 -13.02
N PHE A 92 6.58 -1.31 -14.27
CA PHE A 92 7.04 -0.07 -14.89
C PHE A 92 6.03 0.41 -15.91
N SER A 93 5.75 1.71 -15.91
CA SER A 93 5.03 2.35 -17.00
C SER A 93 5.73 3.63 -17.44
N ASP A 94 5.62 3.91 -18.74
CA ASP A 94 6.22 5.10 -19.34
C ASP A 94 5.36 6.33 -19.03
N ILE A 95 6.04 7.45 -18.77
CA ILE A 95 5.38 8.74 -18.58
C ILE A 95 5.20 9.38 -19.95
N SER A 96 3.96 9.66 -20.35
CA SER A 96 3.70 10.55 -21.47
C SER A 96 4.16 11.98 -21.11
N ASN A 97 5.01 12.59 -21.95
CA ASN A 97 5.31 14.02 -22.15
C ASN A 97 4.90 15.03 -21.03
N PRO A 98 5.73 15.97 -20.53
CA PRO A 98 7.15 16.28 -20.78
C PRO A 98 8.13 15.63 -19.79
N CYS A 99 7.68 14.72 -18.93
CA CYS A 99 8.56 13.93 -18.05
C CYS A 99 8.98 12.58 -18.65
N ALA A 100 9.05 12.51 -19.98
CA ALA A 100 9.31 11.30 -20.75
C ALA A 100 10.66 10.61 -20.44
N SER A 101 11.60 11.31 -19.81
CA SER A 101 12.86 10.71 -19.32
C SER A 101 12.73 10.03 -17.96
N LYS A 102 11.55 10.11 -17.33
CA LYS A 102 11.28 9.53 -16.03
C LYS A 102 10.26 8.40 -16.17
N ARG A 103 10.31 7.46 -15.23
CA ARG A 103 9.48 6.25 -15.22
C ARG A 103 8.56 6.27 -14.01
N ILE A 104 7.37 5.72 -14.17
CA ILE A 104 6.52 5.34 -13.05
C ILE A 104 6.97 3.96 -12.59
N ILE A 105 7.15 3.82 -11.28
CA ILE A 105 7.50 2.55 -10.65
C ILE A 105 6.39 2.26 -9.63
N SER A 106 5.59 1.24 -9.91
CA SER A 106 4.56 0.75 -8.99
C SER A 106 5.09 -0.46 -8.24
N PHE A 107 5.01 -0.41 -6.92
CA PHE A 107 5.36 -1.49 -6.01
C PHE A 107 4.08 -2.10 -5.45
N GLU A 108 3.82 -3.37 -5.77
CA GLU A 108 2.69 -4.10 -5.20
C GLU A 108 3.08 -4.72 -3.86
N VAL A 109 2.22 -4.49 -2.87
CA VAL A 109 2.41 -4.93 -1.49
C VAL A 109 1.88 -6.34 -1.26
N PHE A 110 2.56 -7.13 -0.43
CA PHE A 110 2.08 -8.44 0.05
C PHE A 110 2.12 -8.67 1.56
N GLU A 111 2.83 -7.86 2.34
CA GLU A 111 2.89 -7.97 3.82
C GLU A 111 3.30 -6.64 4.45
N ASP A 112 3.12 -6.43 5.76
CA ASP A 112 3.54 -5.22 6.52
C ASP A 112 2.90 -3.88 6.10
N TRP A 113 1.78 -3.94 5.38
CA TRP A 113 0.87 -2.82 5.15
C TRP A 113 -0.57 -3.26 5.44
N ASN A 114 -1.53 -2.33 5.37
CA ASN A 114 -2.94 -2.62 5.66
C ASN A 114 -3.66 -3.41 4.54
N ILE A 115 -3.08 -4.53 4.13
CA ILE A 115 -3.65 -5.43 3.11
C ILE A 115 -4.71 -6.38 3.68
N ASP A 116 -4.83 -6.51 5.00
CA ASP A 116 -5.88 -7.34 5.62
C ASP A 116 -7.28 -6.78 5.39
N THR A 117 -7.37 -5.47 5.11
CA THR A 117 -8.64 -4.75 4.94
C THR A 117 -8.81 -4.14 3.55
N LEU A 118 -7.81 -4.26 2.69
CA LEU A 118 -7.72 -3.72 1.34
C LEU A 118 -7.30 -4.86 0.41
N ASN A 119 -8.02 -5.08 -0.70
CA ASN A 119 -7.65 -6.16 -1.62
C ASN A 119 -6.33 -5.86 -2.36
N LYS A 120 -5.98 -4.58 -2.50
CA LYS A 120 -4.75 -4.15 -3.15
C LYS A 120 -4.23 -2.85 -2.57
N VAL A 121 -2.92 -2.81 -2.36
CA VAL A 121 -2.16 -1.61 -2.02
C VAL A 121 -0.98 -1.50 -2.96
N GLU A 122 -0.87 -0.38 -3.65
CA GLU A 122 0.28 -0.02 -4.45
C GLU A 122 0.95 1.23 -3.89
N VAL A 123 2.27 1.16 -3.72
CA VAL A 123 3.10 2.32 -3.44
C VAL A 123 3.74 2.73 -4.77
N VAL A 124 3.51 3.96 -5.21
CA VAL A 124 3.85 4.39 -6.56
C VAL A 124 4.82 5.57 -6.52
N TYR A 125 5.98 5.38 -7.12
CA TYR A 125 6.91 6.47 -7.44
C TYR A 125 6.58 6.99 -8.84
N SER A 126 5.96 8.17 -8.91
CA SER A 126 5.49 8.79 -10.16
C SER A 126 5.97 10.25 -10.24
N PRO A 127 7.20 10.48 -10.72
CA PRO A 127 7.71 11.84 -10.81
C PRO A 127 6.92 12.65 -11.84
N CYS A 128 6.58 13.88 -11.47
CA CYS A 128 5.75 14.82 -12.25
C CYS A 128 4.24 14.56 -12.25
N ASP A 129 3.78 13.55 -11.52
CA ASP A 129 2.36 13.33 -11.33
C ASP A 129 1.82 14.24 -10.22
N ILE A 130 0.76 14.98 -10.53
CA ILE A 130 0.13 15.91 -9.58
C ILE A 130 -0.43 15.20 -8.36
N GLU A 131 -0.78 13.91 -8.50
CA GLU A 131 -1.31 13.07 -7.43
C GLU A 131 -0.26 12.74 -6.37
N THR A 132 1.03 12.96 -6.66
CA THR A 132 2.12 12.75 -5.71
C THR A 132 2.37 13.94 -4.79
N LYS A 133 1.67 15.08 -4.99
CA LYS A 133 1.83 16.24 -4.12
C LYS A 133 1.39 15.88 -2.71
N LYS A 134 2.17 16.29 -1.71
CA LYS A 134 1.85 16.06 -0.31
C LYS A 134 0.48 16.64 0.03
N GLY A 135 -0.40 15.82 0.58
CA GLY A 135 -1.78 16.20 0.93
C GLY A 135 -2.77 16.16 -0.23
N TYR A 136 -2.35 15.72 -1.43
CA TYR A 136 -3.28 15.30 -2.45
C TYR A 136 -4.08 14.09 -1.93
N HIS A 137 -5.39 14.13 -2.12
CA HIS A 137 -6.29 13.03 -1.77
C HIS A 137 -7.40 12.95 -2.82
N TRP A 138 -7.61 11.76 -3.37
CA TRP A 138 -8.73 11.47 -4.26
C TRP A 138 -9.33 10.12 -3.90
N PHE A 139 -10.65 10.11 -3.75
CA PHE A 139 -11.45 8.93 -3.49
C PHE A 139 -12.57 8.88 -4.54
N ASP A 140 -12.76 7.70 -5.15
CA ASP A 140 -13.78 7.52 -6.19
C ASP A 140 -15.21 7.44 -5.63
N GLY A 141 -15.37 7.45 -4.30
CA GLY A 141 -16.65 7.30 -3.62
C GLY A 141 -17.06 5.85 -3.39
N ARG A 142 -16.22 4.88 -3.78
CA ARG A 142 -16.56 3.46 -3.78
C ARG A 142 -15.42 2.57 -3.29
N HIS A 143 -14.38 2.37 -4.09
CA HIS A 143 -13.37 1.35 -3.81
C HIS A 143 -11.92 1.77 -3.99
N ILE A 144 -11.62 2.85 -4.74
CA ILE A 144 -10.26 3.33 -4.98
C ILE A 144 -9.98 4.60 -4.18
N ASP A 145 -8.85 4.60 -3.47
CA ASP A 145 -8.35 5.74 -2.72
C ASP A 145 -6.89 6.04 -3.08
N VAL A 146 -6.56 7.32 -3.29
CA VAL A 146 -5.25 7.79 -3.72
C VAL A 146 -4.76 8.89 -2.78
N TRP A 147 -3.60 8.67 -2.17
CA TRP A 147 -2.96 9.63 -1.26
C TRP A 147 -1.58 10.05 -1.75
N GLY A 148 -1.40 11.34 -1.97
CA GLY A 148 -0.12 11.94 -2.30
C GLY A 148 0.75 12.15 -1.06
N GLN A 149 1.93 11.54 -1.07
CA GLN A 149 2.85 11.54 0.06
C GLN A 149 3.89 12.68 -0.01
N GLY A 150 4.02 13.31 -1.18
CA GLY A 150 5.12 14.22 -1.49
C GLY A 150 6.30 13.47 -2.11
N ASN A 151 7.34 14.20 -2.51
CA ASN A 151 8.60 13.61 -2.99
C ASN A 151 8.43 12.61 -4.16
N ASN A 152 7.44 12.83 -5.02
CA ASN A 152 7.06 11.96 -6.15
C ASN A 152 6.41 10.63 -5.76
N TRP A 153 5.95 10.49 -4.52
CA TRP A 153 5.26 9.29 -4.04
C TRP A 153 3.75 9.49 -3.90
N LYS A 154 3.00 8.44 -4.24
CA LYS A 154 1.60 8.29 -3.90
C LYS A 154 1.30 6.85 -3.47
N ILE A 155 0.23 6.66 -2.73
CA ILE A 155 -0.30 5.34 -2.36
C ILE A 155 -1.66 5.21 -3.04
N ILE A 156 -1.87 4.09 -3.73
CA ILE A 156 -3.15 3.70 -4.28
C ILE A 156 -3.64 2.50 -3.47
N SER A 157 -4.88 2.55 -3.03
CA SER A 157 -5.53 1.45 -2.31
C SER A 157 -6.83 1.10 -3.01
N ASP A 158 -7.10 -0.19 -3.21
CA ASP A 158 -8.32 -0.69 -3.82
C ASP A 158 -8.93 -1.78 -2.92
N THR A 159 -10.25 -1.71 -2.75
CA THR A 159 -11.05 -2.65 -1.96
C THR A 159 -11.83 -3.67 -2.80
N ASP A 160 -11.89 -3.50 -4.13
CA ASP A 160 -12.66 -4.36 -5.05
C ASP A 160 -11.77 -5.17 -6.02
N SER A 161 -10.50 -4.80 -6.24
CA SER A 161 -9.66 -5.54 -7.20
C SER A 161 -9.40 -6.99 -6.75
N ILE A 162 -9.81 -7.97 -7.56
CA ILE A 162 -9.47 -9.40 -7.44
C ILE A 162 -8.65 -9.80 -8.66
#